data_AF-A0A382JKS7-F1
#
_entry.id   AF-A0A382JKS7-F1
#
_cell.length_a   1.000
_cell.length_b   1.000
_cell.length_c   1.000
_cell.angle_alpha   90.00
_cell.angle_beta   90.00
_cell.angle_gamma   90.00
#
_symmetry.space_group_name_H-M   'P 1'
#
loop_
_entity.id
_entity.type
_entity.pdbx_description
1 polymer ?
#
loop_
_entity_poly.entity_id
_entity_poly.type
_entity_poly.pdbx_seq_one_letter_code
_entity_poly.pdbx_strand_id
1 'polypeptide(L)'
;VGLRGGIGTGKSTVSDLFAAKAVVIVDADIAARRIVEPGRPAYNAIVEYFGDDVLQNNGILNRAKLRVLVFKDEAKRLFLESQTRGPIVQDLLDEVANAESPYAILVLSTG
;
A
#
# COMPACT_ATOMS: atom_id res chain seq x y z
N VAL A 1 13.80 3.27 11.63
CA VAL A 1 13.85 1.94 12.29
C VAL A 1 12.71 1.12 11.72
N GLY A 2 12.98 -0.04 11.12
CA GLY A 2 11.95 -0.89 10.51
C GLY A 2 11.47 -1.97 11.49
N LEU A 3 10.21 -1.90 11.92
CA LEU A 3 9.60 -2.91 12.78
C LEU A 3 8.88 -3.94 11.90
N ARG A 4 9.48 -5.13 11.74
CA ARG A 4 8.78 -6.31 11.21
C ARG A 4 8.23 -7.12 12.39
N GLY A 5 6.95 -7.49 12.34
CA GLY A 5 6.39 -8.49 13.25
C GLY A 5 5.09 -9.06 12.71
N GLY A 6 4.78 -10.32 13.01
CA GLY A 6 3.56 -11.00 12.58
C GLY A 6 2.27 -10.52 13.28
N ILE A 7 1.14 -11.06 12.84
CA ILE A 7 -0.21 -10.76 13.36
C ILE A 7 -0.26 -11.08 14.86
N GLY A 8 -0.68 -10.12 15.70
CA GLY A 8 -0.89 -10.32 17.14
C GLY A 8 0.19 -9.82 18.12
N THR A 9 1.28 -9.19 17.67
CA THR A 9 2.42 -8.83 18.55
C THR A 9 2.40 -7.40 19.14
N GLY A 10 1.26 -6.73 19.25
CA GLY A 10 1.19 -5.39 19.87
C GLY A 10 1.67 -4.22 19.00
N LYS A 11 1.57 -4.33 17.66
CA LYS A 11 1.90 -3.25 16.70
C LYS A 11 1.11 -1.96 16.92
N SER A 12 -0.17 -2.07 17.31
CA SER A 12 -1.01 -0.91 17.63
C SER A 12 -0.51 -0.19 18.89
N THR A 13 -0.10 -0.92 19.93
CA THR A 13 0.38 -0.31 21.19
C THR A 13 1.70 0.45 21.01
N VAL A 14 2.62 -0.04 20.17
CA VAL A 14 3.87 0.67 19.87
C VAL A 14 3.62 1.88 18.97
N SER A 15 2.71 1.78 18.00
CA SER A 15 2.32 2.92 17.15
C SER A 15 1.66 4.03 17.96
N ASP A 16 0.80 3.68 18.92
CA ASP A 16 0.14 4.64 19.82
C ASP A 16 1.13 5.33 20.80
N LEU A 17 2.16 4.60 21.26
CA LEU A 17 3.21 5.16 22.13
C LEU A 17 4.17 6.10 21.39
N PHE A 18 4.39 5.92 20.09
CA PHE A 18 5.25 6.79 19.28
C PHE A 18 4.49 7.94 18.57
N ALA A 19 3.19 7.79 18.30
CA ALA A 19 2.31 8.88 17.87
C ALA A 19 2.26 10.01 18.93
N ALA A 20 2.34 9.66 20.22
CA ALA A 20 2.44 10.61 21.33
C ALA A 20 3.74 11.46 21.32
N LYS A 21 4.71 11.16 20.43
CA LYS A 21 6.00 11.87 20.31
C LYS A 21 6.22 12.54 18.94
N ALA A 22 5.15 12.80 18.18
CA ALA A 22 5.21 13.48 16.87
C ALA A 22 6.09 12.75 15.83
N VAL A 23 6.15 11.42 15.88
CA VAL A 23 6.86 10.60 14.90
C VAL A 23 5.93 10.33 13.71
N VAL A 24 6.38 10.65 12.50
CA VAL A 24 5.60 10.37 11.28
C VAL A 24 5.54 8.85 11.05
N ILE A 25 4.32 8.30 11.03
CA ILE A 25 4.05 6.89 10.73
C ILE A 25 3.70 6.79 9.25
N VAL A 26 4.53 6.07 8.51
CA VAL A 26 4.41 5.87 7.06
C VAL A 26 3.99 4.42 6.82
N ASP A 27 2.76 4.22 6.33
CA ASP A 27 2.12 2.90 6.21
C ASP A 27 2.04 2.47 4.74
N ALA A 28 2.68 1.34 4.41
CA ALA A 28 2.70 0.79 3.08
C ALA A 28 1.31 0.35 2.57
N ASP A 29 0.39 -0.07 3.45
CA ASP A 29 -0.98 -0.40 3.07
C ASP A 29 -1.79 0.85 2.74
N ILE A 30 -1.49 2.00 3.35
CA ILE A 30 -2.12 3.29 3.03
C ILE A 30 -1.57 3.80 1.69
N ALA A 31 -0.25 3.81 1.50
CA ALA A 31 0.36 4.18 0.24
C ALA A 31 -0.15 3.30 -0.92
N ALA A 32 -0.22 1.98 -0.72
CA ALA A 32 -0.75 1.05 -1.71
C ALA A 32 -2.21 1.34 -2.08
N ARG A 33 -3.03 1.85 -1.15
CA ARG A 33 -4.42 2.26 -1.46
C ARG A 33 -4.43 3.53 -2.31
N ARG A 34 -3.66 4.55 -1.93
CA ARG A 34 -3.60 5.84 -2.66
C ARG A 34 -3.12 5.69 -4.10
N ILE A 35 -2.10 4.86 -4.32
CA ILE A 35 -1.50 4.65 -5.64
C ILE A 35 -2.50 4.06 -6.64
N VAL A 36 -3.51 3.32 -6.17
CA VAL A 36 -4.50 2.66 -7.02
C VAL A 36 -5.88 3.32 -6.97
N GLU A 37 -5.96 4.56 -6.47
CA GLU A 37 -7.20 5.35 -6.52
C GLU A 37 -7.55 5.77 -7.96
N PRO A 38 -8.85 5.93 -8.29
CA PRO A 38 -9.28 6.44 -9.59
C PRO A 38 -8.55 7.73 -9.99
N GLY A 39 -8.08 7.78 -11.24
CA GLY A 39 -7.30 8.91 -11.76
C GLY A 39 -5.78 8.81 -11.55
N ARG A 40 -5.29 7.79 -10.82
CA ARG A 40 -3.86 7.50 -10.74
C ARG A 40 -3.37 6.66 -11.94
N PRO A 41 -2.10 6.79 -12.34
CA PRO A 41 -1.54 5.97 -13.44
C PRO A 41 -1.66 4.46 -13.21
N ALA A 42 -1.39 3.99 -11.98
CA ALA A 42 -1.47 2.57 -11.66
C ALA A 42 -2.91 2.06 -11.71
N TYR A 43 -3.91 2.87 -11.32
CA TYR A 43 -5.32 2.52 -11.48
C TYR A 43 -5.67 2.26 -12.95
N ASN A 44 -5.31 3.19 -13.84
CA ASN A 44 -5.61 3.05 -15.28
C ASN A 44 -4.96 1.80 -15.87
N ALA A 45 -3.68 1.54 -15.57
CA ALA A 45 -2.97 0.35 -16.05
C ALA A 45 -3.58 -0.96 -15.54
N ILE A 46 -4.06 -0.97 -14.29
CA ILE A 46 -4.75 -2.13 -13.71
C ILE A 46 -6.09 -2.36 -14.41
N VAL A 47 -6.89 -1.31 -14.62
CA VAL A 47 -8.18 -1.43 -15.31
C VAL A 47 -8.00 -1.87 -16.76
N GLU A 48 -6.99 -1.36 -17.47
CA GLU A 48 -6.69 -1.75 -18.85
C GLU A 48 -6.32 -3.24 -18.96
N TYR A 49 -5.51 -3.74 -18.02
CA TYR A 49 -5.03 -5.13 -18.07
C TYR A 49 -6.04 -6.15 -17.54
N PHE A 50 -6.77 -5.84 -16.47
CA PHE A 50 -7.71 -6.75 -15.83
C PHE A 50 -9.17 -6.55 -16.30
N GLY A 51 -9.45 -5.48 -17.02
CA GLY A 51 -10.78 -5.06 -17.45
C GLY A 51 -11.66 -4.50 -16.33
N ASP A 52 -12.86 -4.07 -16.69
CA ASP A 52 -13.85 -3.54 -15.73
C ASP A 52 -14.32 -4.57 -14.70
N ASP A 53 -13.99 -5.85 -14.93
CA ASP A 53 -14.25 -6.94 -14.01
C ASP A 53 -13.64 -6.70 -12.63
N VAL A 54 -12.52 -6.01 -12.52
CA VAL A 54 -11.89 -5.71 -11.22
C VAL A 54 -12.44 -4.46 -10.56
N LEU A 55 -13.46 -3.82 -11.12
CA LEU A 55 -14.11 -2.65 -10.54
C LEU A 55 -15.33 -3.04 -9.71
N GLN A 56 -15.61 -2.22 -8.71
CA GLN A 56 -16.88 -2.18 -8.01
C GLN A 56 -17.85 -1.27 -8.78
N ASN A 57 -19.14 -1.33 -8.43
CA ASN A 57 -20.19 -0.51 -9.06
C ASN A 57 -19.96 1.01 -8.95
N ASN A 58 -19.10 1.45 -8.01
CA ASN A 58 -18.71 2.84 -7.81
C ASN A 58 -17.44 3.25 -8.58
N GLY A 59 -16.88 2.36 -9.43
CA GLY A 59 -15.66 2.61 -10.19
C GLY A 59 -14.37 2.50 -9.37
N ILE A 60 -14.41 1.96 -8.16
CA ILE A 60 -13.22 1.70 -7.34
C ILE A 60 -12.75 0.26 -7.54
N LEU A 61 -11.44 0.01 -7.49
CA LEU A 61 -10.90 -1.35 -7.59
C LEU A 61 -11.42 -2.26 -6.47
N ASN A 62 -11.98 -3.41 -6.86
CA ASN A 62 -12.35 -4.50 -5.99
C ASN A 62 -11.09 -5.28 -5.57
N ARG A 63 -10.49 -4.86 -4.47
CA ARG A 63 -9.27 -5.46 -3.91
C ARG A 63 -9.41 -6.95 -3.59
N ALA A 64 -10.59 -7.39 -3.14
CA ALA A 64 -10.83 -8.80 -2.85
C ALA A 64 -10.79 -9.63 -4.14
N LYS A 65 -11.40 -9.14 -5.22
CA LYS A 65 -11.37 -9.80 -6.53
C LYS A 65 -9.97 -9.78 -7.13
N LEU A 66 -9.28 -8.64 -7.10
CA LEU A 66 -7.87 -8.54 -7.52
C LEU A 66 -6.98 -9.54 -6.77
N ARG A 67 -7.13 -9.64 -5.45
CA ARG A 67 -6.40 -10.60 -4.63
C ARG A 67 -6.61 -12.03 -5.15
N VAL A 68 -7.85 -12.46 -5.35
CA VAL A 68 -8.14 -13.80 -5.88
C VAL A 68 -7.49 -14.03 -7.26
N LEU A 69 -7.49 -13.03 -8.14
CA LEU A 69 -6.90 -13.15 -9.47
C LEU A 69 -5.37 -13.28 -9.43
N VAL A 70 -4.69 -12.44 -8.64
CA VAL A 70 -3.22 -12.47 -8.52
C VAL A 70 -2.70 -13.65 -7.69
N PHE A 71 -3.52 -14.19 -6.78
CA PHE A 71 -3.16 -15.43 -6.07
C PHE A 71 -3.26 -16.67 -6.96
N LYS A 72 -4.11 -16.64 -7.99
CA LYS A 72 -4.30 -17.76 -8.93
C LYS A 72 -3.34 -17.73 -10.11
N ASP A 73 -2.73 -16.58 -10.39
CA ASP A 73 -1.94 -16.35 -11.59
C ASP A 73 -0.73 -15.47 -11.30
N GLU A 74 0.45 -16.08 -11.39
CA GLU A 74 1.71 -15.39 -11.11
C GLU A 74 1.99 -14.27 -12.12
N ALA A 75 1.61 -14.39 -13.38
CA ALA A 75 1.81 -13.33 -14.36
C ALA A 75 0.99 -12.09 -14.00
N LYS A 76 -0.26 -12.29 -13.55
CA LYS A 76 -1.13 -11.20 -13.04
C LYS A 76 -0.54 -10.55 -11.78
N ARG A 77 0.05 -11.35 -10.88
CA ARG A 77 0.74 -10.85 -9.69
C ARG A 77 1.94 -9.97 -10.07
N LEU A 78 2.81 -10.46 -10.95
CA LEU A 78 3.99 -9.73 -11.40
C LEU A 78 3.61 -8.44 -12.13
N PHE A 79 2.57 -8.46 -12.95
CA PHE A 79 2.02 -7.26 -13.58
C PHE A 79 1.59 -6.25 -12.52
N LEU A 80 0.75 -6.66 -11.55
CA LEU A 80 0.29 -5.77 -10.49
C LEU A 80 1.46 -5.18 -9.68
N GLU A 81 2.45 -6.00 -9.32
CA GLU A 81 3.65 -5.56 -8.61
C GLU A 81 4.46 -4.54 -9.43
N SER A 82 4.59 -4.73 -10.75
CA SER A 82 5.31 -3.81 -11.64
C SER A 82 4.67 -2.42 -11.71
N GLN A 83 3.33 -2.36 -11.63
CA GLN A 83 2.59 -1.09 -11.70
C GLN A 83 2.57 -0.36 -10.35
N THR A 84 2.71 -1.09 -9.24
CA THR A 84 2.49 -0.54 -7.88
C THR A 84 3.76 -0.35 -7.08
N ARG A 85 4.77 -1.23 -7.21
CA ARG A 85 5.96 -1.21 -6.34
C ARG A 85 6.73 0.11 -6.43
N GLY A 86 7.03 0.59 -7.64
CA GLY A 86 7.76 1.85 -7.83
C GLY A 86 7.02 3.06 -7.24
N PRO A 87 5.75 3.30 -7.64
CA PRO A 87 4.97 4.41 -7.09
C PRO A 87 4.76 4.34 -5.59
N ILE A 88 4.55 3.15 -5.01
CA ILE A 88 4.43 2.99 -3.55
C ILE A 88 5.73 3.40 -2.87
N VAL A 89 6.88 2.91 -3.34
CA VAL A 89 8.17 3.28 -2.76
C VAL A 89 8.41 4.79 -2.85
N GLN A 90 8.07 5.41 -3.97
CA GLN A 90 8.22 6.87 -4.14
C GLN A 90 7.32 7.64 -3.16
N ASP A 91 6.05 7.27 -3.05
CA ASP A 91 5.08 7.89 -2.12
C ASP A 91 5.55 7.78 -0.66
N LEU A 92 6.07 6.61 -0.27
CA LEU A 92 6.66 6.41 1.07
C LEU A 92 7.92 7.26 1.28
N LEU A 93 8.79 7.37 0.27
CA LEU A 93 10.00 8.20 0.34
C LEU A 93 9.66 9.69 0.45
N ASP A 94 8.65 10.15 -0.29
CA ASP A 94 8.17 11.53 -0.25
C ASP A 94 7.57 11.85 1.13
N GLU A 95 6.81 10.95 1.74
CA GLU A 95 6.32 11.12 3.12
C GLU A 95 7.45 11.18 4.14
N VAL A 96 8.48 10.34 3.99
CA VAL A 96 9.66 10.37 4.88
C VAL A 96 10.46 11.66 4.69
N ALA A 97 10.64 12.13 3.44
CA ALA A 97 11.41 13.34 3.15
C ALA A 97 10.72 14.61 3.66
N ASN A 98 9.38 14.63 3.69
CA ASN A 98 8.59 15.74 4.23
C ASN A 98 8.30 15.60 5.73
N ALA A 99 8.82 14.56 6.40
CA ALA A 99 8.66 14.40 7.83
C ALA A 99 9.54 15.42 8.58
N GLU A 100 8.91 16.34 9.32
CA GLU A 100 9.62 17.28 10.20
C GLU A 100 10.21 16.58 11.45
N SER A 101 9.86 15.32 11.67
CA SER A 101 10.32 14.51 12.79
C SER A 101 11.72 13.91 12.54
N PRO A 102 12.60 13.81 13.56
CA PRO A 102 13.95 13.25 13.40
C PRO A 102 14.01 11.79 12.93
N TYR A 103 12.90 11.04 12.99
CA TYR A 103 12.79 9.65 12.58
C TYR A 103 11.42 9.37 11.97
N ALA A 104 11.35 8.50 10.95
CA ALA A 104 10.11 7.94 10.41
C ALA A 104 10.04 6.42 10.67
N ILE A 105 8.82 5.92 10.91
CA ILE A 105 8.55 4.48 11.08
C ILE A 105 7.82 3.98 9.83
N LEU A 106 8.46 3.04 9.13
CA LEU A 106 7.87 2.34 7.99
C LEU A 106 7.20 1.04 8.48
N VAL A 107 5.89 0.94 8.27
CA VAL A 107 5.12 -0.27 8.58
C VAL A 107 4.94 -1.09 7.30
N LEU A 108 5.45 -2.33 7.31
CA LEU A 108 5.28 -3.30 6.23
C LEU A 108 4.36 -4.42 6.75
N SER A 109 3.11 -4.42 6.30
CA SER A 109 2.19 -5.54 6.54
C SER A 109 2.55 -6.70 5.61
N THR A 110 2.99 -7.81 6.18
CA THR A 110 3.07 -9.09 5.47
C THR A 110 1.68 -9.72 5.44
N GLY A 111 1.07 -9.79 4.25
CA GLY A 111 -0.21 -10.44 4.02
C GLY A 111 -0.22 -11.26 2.75
#